data_AF-A0A923Z090-F1
#
_entry.id   AF-A0A923Z090-F1
#
_cell.length_a   1.000
_cell.length_b   1.000
_cell.length_c   1.000
_cell.angle_alpha   90.00
_cell.angle_beta   90.00
_cell.angle_gamma   90.00
#
_symmetry.space_group_name_H-M   'P 1'
#
loop_
_entity.id
_entity.type
_entity.pdbx_description
1 polymer ?
#
loop_
_entity_poly.entity_id
_entity_poly.type
_entity_poly.pdbx_seq_one_letter_code
_entity_poly.pdbx_strand_id
1 'polypeptide(L)' 'KTCTYQRVLTDEASAMIGGYCSRLCALEGFAGHGEQANIRVRRYGHREVPYAGRVEAPA' A
#
# COMPACT_ATOMS: atom_id res chain seq x y z
N LYS A 1 19.16 7.70 -22.15
CA LYS A 1 18.59 7.01 -20.98
C LYS A 1 17.09 6.93 -21.15
N THR A 2 16.50 5.77 -20.97
CA THR A 2 15.04 5.61 -20.94
C THR A 2 14.56 5.73 -19.50
N CYS A 3 13.58 6.59 -19.23
CA CYS A 3 13.05 6.83 -17.89
C CYS A 3 11.57 6.40 -17.83
N THR A 4 11.18 5.73 -16.76
CA THR A 4 9.77 5.40 -16.48
C THR A 4 9.13 6.50 -15.64
N TYR A 5 7.85 6.77 -15.87
CA TYR A 5 7.04 7.70 -15.07
C TYR A 5 5.69 7.07 -14.76
N GLN A 6 5.20 7.29 -13.53
CA GLN A 6 3.96 6.76 -13.01
C GLN A 6 3.24 7.88 -12.26
N ARG A 7 1.93 8.03 -12.48
CA ARG A 7 1.05 8.92 -11.72
C ARG A 7 -0.23 8.18 -11.35
N VAL A 8 -0.52 8.11 -10.05
CA VAL A 8 -1.77 7.51 -9.54
C VAL A 8 -2.83 8.60 -9.56
N LEU A 9 -3.95 8.36 -10.24
CA LEU A 9 -4.95 9.39 -10.52
C LEU A 9 -6.13 9.40 -9.55
N THR A 10 -6.44 8.26 -8.92
CA THR A 10 -7.60 8.15 -8.04
C THR A 10 -7.23 7.56 -6.69
N ASP A 11 -8.04 7.89 -5.71
CA ASP A 11 -7.90 7.42 -4.33
C ASP A 11 -8.08 5.91 -4.25
N GLU A 12 -9.03 5.35 -5.02
CA GLU A 12 -9.29 3.91 -5.10
C GLU A 12 -8.07 3.16 -5.67
N ALA A 13 -7.43 3.70 -6.72
CA ALA A 13 -6.23 3.12 -7.28
C ALA A 13 -5.07 3.16 -6.28
N SER A 14 -4.93 4.26 -5.52
CA SER A 14 -3.92 4.38 -4.47
C SER A 14 -4.14 3.40 -3.32
N ALA A 15 -5.38 3.18 -2.92
CA ALA A 15 -5.74 2.23 -1.88
C ALA A 15 -5.54 0.78 -2.34
N MET A 16 -5.93 0.47 -3.59
CA MET A 16 -5.77 -0.85 -4.19
C MET A 16 -4.30 -1.26 -4.23
N ILE A 17 -3.43 -0.46 -4.86
CA ILE A 17 -2.01 -0.81 -4.98
C ILE A 17 -1.32 -0.81 -3.61
N GLY A 18 -1.70 0.11 -2.72
CA GLY A 18 -1.22 0.11 -1.33
C GLY A 18 -1.54 -1.19 -0.59
N GLY A 19 -2.72 -1.77 -0.82
CA GLY A 19 -3.08 -3.06 -0.23
C GLY A 19 -2.19 -4.21 -0.70
N TYR A 20 -1.83 -4.24 -1.99
CA TYR A 20 -0.87 -5.22 -2.51
C TYR A 20 0.53 -5.01 -1.93
N CYS A 21 1.05 -3.78 -1.97
CA CYS A 21 2.38 -3.46 -1.43
C CYS A 21 2.47 -3.78 0.07
N SER A 22 1.44 -3.46 0.86
CA SER A 22 1.37 -3.80 2.28
C SER A 22 1.57 -5.30 2.54
N ARG A 23 0.85 -6.15 1.80
CA ARG A 23 0.97 -7.61 1.93
C ARG A 23 2.33 -8.13 1.49
N LEU A 24 2.85 -7.65 0.36
CA LEU A 24 4.16 -8.07 -0.15
C LEU A 24 5.27 -7.66 0.81
N CYS A 25 5.30 -6.41 1.26
CA CYS A 25 6.30 -5.94 2.21
C CYS A 25 6.25 -6.69 3.54
N ALA A 26 5.07 -7.13 3.99
CA ALA A 26 4.95 -7.96 5.19
C ALA A 26 5.56 -9.36 5.00
N LEU A 27 5.49 -9.93 3.79
CA LEU A 27 6.18 -11.20 3.46
C LEU A 27 7.69 -11.02 3.31
N GLU A 28 8.12 -9.87 2.79
CA GLU A 28 9.52 -9.55 2.52
C GLU A 28 10.27 -8.98 3.74
N GLY A 29 9.58 -8.65 4.83
CA GLY A 29 10.17 -8.03 6.02
C GLY A 29 10.48 -6.53 5.88
N PHE A 30 9.90 -5.85 4.89
CA PHE A 30 10.12 -4.42 4.62
C PHE A 30 9.12 -3.51 5.34
N ALA A 31 9.21 -3.46 6.67
CA ALA A 31 8.24 -2.75 7.51
C ALA A 31 8.04 -1.26 7.12
N GLY A 32 9.10 -0.53 6.77
CA GLY A 32 8.99 0.88 6.37
C GLY A 32 8.26 1.11 5.03
N HIS A 33 8.51 0.25 4.04
CA HIS A 33 7.81 0.30 2.75
C HIS A 33 6.34 -0.13 2.91
N GLY A 34 6.09 -1.17 3.70
CA GLY A 34 4.75 -1.61 4.07
C GLY A 34 3.97 -0.51 4.77
N GLU A 35 4.59 0.21 5.70
CA GLU A 35 3.94 1.31 6.41
C GLU A 35 3.63 2.50 5.49
N GLN A 36 4.49 2.83 4.52
CA GLN A 36 4.14 3.83 3.50
C GLN A 36 2.89 3.42 2.70
N ALA A 37 2.78 2.13 2.35
CA ALA A 37 1.60 1.61 1.69
C ALA A 37 0.37 1.65 2.62
N ASN A 38 0.51 1.29 3.89
CA ASN A 38 -0.55 1.34 4.91
C ASN A 38 -1.10 2.76 5.09
N ILE A 39 -0.26 3.80 5.05
CA ILE A 39 -0.72 5.20 5.13
C ILE A 39 -1.68 5.53 3.99
N ARG A 40 -1.38 5.07 2.76
CA ARG A 40 -2.25 5.27 1.59
C ARG A 40 -3.56 4.52 1.75
N VAL A 41 -3.52 3.28 2.23
CA VAL A 41 -4.73 2.46 2.47
C VAL A 41 -5.63 3.09 3.53
N ARG A 42 -5.07 3.57 4.64
CA ARG A 42 -5.84 4.27 5.68
C ARG A 42 -6.44 5.58 5.17
N ARG A 43 -5.65 6.37 4.43
CA ARG A 43 -6.09 7.69 3.96
C ARG A 43 -7.16 7.61 2.87
N TYR A 44 -6.95 6.75 1.87
CA TYR A 44 -7.75 6.74 0.64
C TYR A 44 -8.71 5.55 0.55
N GLY A 45 -8.38 4.44 1.21
CA GLY A 45 -9.26 3.27 1.30
C GLY A 45 -10.12 3.23 2.55
N HIS A 46 -9.94 4.21 3.47
CA HIS A 46 -10.64 4.30 4.76
C HIS A 46 -10.63 2.99 5.56
N ARG A 47 -9.60 2.17 5.38
CA ARG A 47 -9.44 0.87 6.03
C ARG A 47 -8.35 0.97 7.09
N GLU A 48 -8.69 0.57 8.31
CA GLU A 48 -7.72 0.53 9.40
C GLU A 48 -6.64 -0.53 9.12
N VAL A 49 -5.38 -0.16 9.39
CA VAL A 49 -4.24 -1.07 9.36
C VAL A 49 -3.33 -0.66 10.53
N PRO A 50 -2.94 -1.56 11.44
CA PRO A 50 -2.00 -1.24 12.51
C PRO A 50 -0.66 -0.75 11.96
N TYR A 51 0.06 0.07 12.75
CA TYR A 51 1.42 0.51 12.40
C TYR A 51 2.35 -0.69 12.21
N ALA A 52 3.08 -0.72 11.10
CA ALA A 52 3.92 -1.84 10.67
C ALA A 52 3.17 -3.19 10.55
N GLY A 53 1.84 -3.16 10.57
CA GLY A 53 0.98 -4.30 10.27
C GLY A 53 0.81 -4.50 8.76
N ARG A 54 -0.15 -5.35 8.40
CA ARG A 54 -0.47 -5.62 6.99
C ARG A 54 -1.97 -5.58 6.73
N VAL A 55 -2.31 -5.24 5.50
CA VAL A 55 -3.68 -5.34 4.98
C VAL A 55 -4.04 -6.82 4.81
N GLU A 56 -5.16 -7.27 5.36
CA GLU A 56 -5.65 -8.64 5.10
C GLU A 56 -6.17 -8.77 3.67
N ALA A 57 -5.99 -9.95 3.08
CA ALA A 57 -6.54 -10.24 1.77
C ALA A 57 -8.07 -10.06 1.77
N PRO A 58 -8.67 -9.53 0.69
CA PRO A 58 -10.12 -9.61 0.54
C PRO A 58 -10.56 -11.08 0.59
N ALA A 59 -11.75 -11.31 1.14
CA ALA A 59 -12.41 -12.62 1.13
C ALA A 59 -12.69 -13.09 -0.31
#